data_AF-A0A971I2E3-F1
#
_entry.id   AF-A0A971I2E3-F1
#
_cell.length_a   1.000
_cell.length_b   1.000
_cell.length_c   1.000
_cell.angle_alpha   90.00
_cell.angle_beta   90.00
_cell.angle_gamma   90.00
#
_symmetry.space_group_name_H-M   'P 1'
#
loop_
_entity.id
_entity.type
_entity.pdbx_description
1 polymer ?
#
loop_
_entity_poly.entity_id
_entity_poly.type
_entity_poly.pdbx_seq_one_letter_code
_entity_poly.pdbx_strand_id
1 'polypeptide(L)'
;MRLSCEVIRDLLPLYAENIAGKDTRMIVEEHLESCPDCTRELEHMKKQLANVLPADTYAKPLKKLRNALFKKKLQTIIFTAILTLTIAAVVIANLTTPDYIPYSRDVAAVKEKSDGTVLVEFQEDVSGYNLNRYEAEDRSGYEYYITTWSNYWNRNIIKSTIQNTVLNPNGEKVSAVYYYHTDGSDSVLIYGKDRYSDGGVLLLPRLVLGYYLLIALIMFALSALLLILLYRNEKARYWLLRIAAIPACYAIGHFCVKGFYSPTCNTVRDLIAIITIAFLLYIAFLMAVTLFKYYKQKAGRA
;
A
#
# COMPACT_ATOMS: atom_id res chain seq x y z
N MET A 1 -57.94 -21.19 -44.31
CA MET A 1 -58.17 -20.37 -45.52
C MET A 1 -56.79 -20.12 -46.11
N ARG A 2 -56.45 -20.63 -47.30
CA ARG A 2 -55.10 -20.41 -47.85
C ARG A 2 -55.06 -18.99 -48.41
N LEU A 3 -54.30 -18.11 -47.77
CA LEU A 3 -54.05 -16.77 -48.32
C LEU A 3 -53.29 -16.87 -49.64
N SER A 4 -53.57 -15.94 -50.55
CA SER A 4 -52.86 -15.88 -51.83
C SER A 4 -51.41 -15.46 -51.63
N CYS A 5 -50.53 -15.87 -52.54
CA CYS A 5 -49.12 -15.50 -52.49
C CYS A 5 -48.92 -13.97 -52.51
N GLU A 6 -49.81 -13.21 -53.14
CA GLU A 6 -49.76 -11.74 -53.17
C GLU A 6 -49.89 -11.14 -51.77
N VAL A 7 -50.88 -11.59 -50.99
CA VAL A 7 -51.07 -11.11 -49.61
C VAL A 7 -49.88 -11.50 -48.73
N ILE A 8 -49.32 -12.69 -48.94
CA ILE A 8 -48.16 -13.14 -48.17
C ILE A 8 -46.93 -12.30 -48.51
N ARG A 9 -46.70 -11.99 -49.79
CA ARG A 9 -45.62 -11.11 -50.24
C ARG A 9 -45.67 -9.72 -49.62
N ASP A 10 -46.85 -9.14 -49.47
CA ASP A 10 -47.01 -7.84 -48.80
C ASP A 10 -46.66 -7.91 -47.31
N LEU A 11 -46.84 -9.07 -46.68
CA LEU A 11 -46.52 -9.31 -45.27
C LEU A 11 -45.07 -9.77 -45.04
N LEU A 12 -44.37 -10.28 -46.07
CA LEU A 12 -43.00 -10.79 -45.97
C LEU A 12 -41.99 -9.77 -45.43
N PRO A 13 -42.00 -8.47 -45.80
CA PRO A 13 -41.06 -7.49 -45.26
C PRO A 13 -41.22 -7.33 -43.74
N LEU A 14 -42.46 -7.24 -43.26
CA LEU A 14 -42.78 -7.10 -41.83
C LEU A 14 -42.40 -8.36 -41.03
N TYR A 15 -42.53 -9.53 -41.66
CA TYR A 15 -42.07 -10.81 -41.12
C TYR A 15 -40.53 -10.88 -41.08
N ALA A 16 -39.85 -10.47 -42.16
CA ALA A 16 -38.39 -10.47 -42.26
C ALA A 16 -37.72 -9.54 -41.24
N GLU A 17 -38.35 -8.40 -40.92
CA GLU A 17 -37.89 -7.45 -39.89
C GLU A 17 -38.34 -7.81 -38.47
N ASN A 18 -39.08 -8.92 -38.30
CA ASN A 18 -39.56 -9.41 -37.01
C ASN A 18 -40.52 -8.44 -36.30
N ILE A 19 -41.31 -7.66 -37.05
CA ILE A 19 -42.26 -6.63 -36.56
C ILE A 19 -43.72 -7.11 -36.66
N ALA A 20 -44.00 -8.12 -37.49
CA ALA A 20 -45.34 -8.71 -37.60
C ALA A 20 -45.87 -9.24 -36.26
N GLY A 21 -47.18 -9.09 -36.02
CA GLY A 21 -47.88 -9.65 -34.86
C GLY A 21 -47.91 -11.19 -34.89
N LYS A 22 -48.20 -11.83 -33.74
CA LYS A 22 -48.15 -13.30 -33.60
C LYS A 22 -49.07 -14.03 -34.58
N ASP A 23 -50.30 -13.56 -34.73
CA ASP A 23 -51.28 -14.19 -35.62
C ASP A 23 -50.87 -14.07 -37.09
N THR A 24 -50.35 -12.91 -37.49
CA THR A 24 -49.81 -12.67 -38.83
C THR A 24 -48.61 -13.56 -39.14
N ARG A 25 -47.73 -13.80 -38.16
CA ARG A 25 -46.58 -14.71 -38.34
C ARG A 25 -47.00 -16.14 -38.57
N MET A 26 -47.93 -16.63 -37.75
CA MET A 26 -48.41 -18.02 -37.86
C MET A 26 -48.99 -18.29 -39.26
N ILE A 27 -49.73 -17.32 -39.81
CA ILE A 27 -50.30 -17.41 -41.16
C ILE A 27 -49.22 -17.39 -42.25
N VAL A 28 -48.18 -16.55 -42.08
CA VAL A 28 -47.04 -16.50 -43.01
C VAL A 28 -46.23 -17.80 -42.95
N GLU A 29 -45.98 -18.34 -41.76
CA GLU A 29 -45.26 -19.61 -41.54
C GLU A 29 -45.98 -20.79 -42.20
N GLU A 30 -47.30 -20.92 -42.00
CA GLU A 30 -48.12 -21.97 -42.63
C GLU A 30 -48.05 -21.91 -44.17
N HIS A 31 -47.99 -20.71 -44.74
CA HIS A 31 -47.86 -20.54 -46.19
C HIS A 31 -46.45 -20.87 -46.71
N LEU A 32 -45.40 -20.50 -45.97
CA LEU A 32 -44.00 -20.78 -46.36
C LEU A 32 -43.68 -22.27 -46.40
N GLU A 33 -44.34 -23.09 -45.57
CA GLU A 33 -44.20 -24.55 -45.62
C GLU A 33 -44.71 -25.17 -46.93
N SER A 34 -45.67 -24.52 -47.59
CA SER A 34 -46.34 -25.04 -48.78
C SER A 34 -45.99 -24.30 -50.09
N CYS A 35 -45.31 -23.15 -50.03
CA CYS A 35 -44.97 -22.33 -51.19
C CYS A 35 -43.46 -22.04 -51.32
N PRO A 36 -42.75 -22.70 -52.27
CA PRO A 36 -41.32 -22.48 -52.49
C PRO A 36 -40.95 -21.07 -52.97
N ASP A 37 -41.83 -20.41 -53.72
CA ASP A 37 -41.56 -19.09 -54.29
C ASP A 37 -41.51 -18.00 -53.21
N CYS A 38 -42.46 -18.00 -52.28
CA CYS A 38 -42.48 -17.08 -51.15
C CYS A 38 -41.27 -17.30 -50.21
N THR A 39 -40.82 -18.55 -50.05
CA THR A 39 -39.63 -18.89 -49.28
C THR A 39 -38.35 -18.31 -49.90
N ARG A 40 -38.20 -18.40 -51.22
CA ARG A 40 -37.07 -17.82 -51.94
C ARG A 40 -37.03 -16.30 -51.84
N GLU A 41 -38.18 -15.64 -51.89
CA GLU A 41 -38.27 -14.18 -51.71
C GLU A 41 -37.91 -13.74 -50.29
N LEU A 42 -38.37 -14.47 -49.28
CA LEU A 42 -37.98 -14.24 -47.90
C LEU A 42 -36.46 -14.38 -47.70
N GLU A 43 -35.84 -15.40 -48.29
CA GLU A 43 -34.39 -15.57 -48.24
C GLU A 43 -33.63 -14.41 -48.91
N HIS A 44 -34.12 -13.94 -50.06
CA HIS A 44 -33.56 -12.77 -50.75
C HIS A 44 -33.64 -11.52 -49.86
N MET A 45 -34.79 -11.25 -49.24
CA MET A 45 -34.98 -10.12 -48.33
C MET A 45 -34.08 -10.22 -47.09
N LYS A 46 -33.97 -11.40 -46.46
CA LYS A 46 -33.08 -11.63 -45.32
C LYS A 46 -31.61 -11.41 -45.70
N LYS A 47 -31.19 -11.84 -46.90
CA LYS A 47 -29.84 -11.63 -47.40
C LYS A 47 -29.54 -10.14 -47.65
N GLN A 48 -30.51 -9.38 -48.17
CA GLN A 48 -30.38 -7.92 -48.32
C GLN A 48 -30.31 -7.22 -46.95
N LEU A 49 -31.14 -7.61 -45.99
CA LEU A 49 -31.12 -7.06 -44.63
C LEU A 49 -29.78 -7.31 -43.93
N ALA A 50 -29.20 -8.50 -44.11
CA ALA A 50 -27.87 -8.84 -43.59
C ALA A 50 -26.74 -7.99 -44.20
N ASN A 51 -26.89 -7.56 -45.46
CA ASN A 51 -25.92 -6.68 -46.12
C ASN A 51 -26.04 -5.21 -45.67
N VAL A 52 -27.24 -4.77 -45.29
CA VAL A 52 -27.50 -3.38 -44.83
C VAL A 52 -27.20 -3.21 -43.34
N LEU A 53 -27.40 -4.25 -42.53
CA LEU A 53 -27.11 -4.27 -41.09
C LEU A 53 -25.91 -5.18 -40.78
N PRO A 54 -24.66 -4.71 -40.98
CA PRO A 54 -23.51 -5.42 -40.44
C PRO A 54 -23.53 -5.27 -38.90
N ALA A 55 -24.21 -6.21 -38.23
CA ALA A 55 -24.40 -6.24 -36.78
C ALA A 55 -23.07 -6.19 -35.99
N ASP A 56 -21.96 -6.57 -36.63
CA ASP A 56 -20.62 -6.59 -36.02
C ASP A 56 -19.85 -5.28 -36.12
N THR A 57 -20.23 -4.37 -37.02
CA THR A 57 -19.47 -3.13 -37.28
C THR A 57 -19.80 -2.04 -36.27
N TYR A 58 -21.03 -1.99 -35.76
CA TYR A 58 -21.47 -0.99 -34.78
C TYR A 58 -21.30 -1.44 -33.31
N ALA A 59 -21.32 -2.75 -33.03
CA ALA A 59 -21.16 -3.28 -31.67
C ALA A 59 -19.72 -3.21 -31.14
N LYS A 60 -18.71 -3.39 -32.01
CA LYS A 60 -17.28 -3.32 -31.66
C LYS A 60 -16.84 -1.92 -31.17
N PRO A 61 -17.16 -0.80 -31.83
CA PRO A 61 -16.78 0.53 -31.37
C PRO A 61 -17.46 0.93 -30.05
N LEU A 62 -18.74 0.58 -29.84
CA LEU A 62 -19.45 0.88 -28.58
C LEU A 62 -18.89 0.09 -27.39
N LYS A 63 -18.60 -1.20 -27.55
CA LYS A 63 -17.93 -2.00 -26.50
C LYS A 63 -16.53 -1.46 -26.19
N LYS A 64 -15.75 -1.05 -27.20
CA LYS A 64 -14.44 -0.41 -27.00
C LYS A 64 -14.55 0.92 -26.26
N LEU A 65 -15.52 1.76 -26.62
CA LEU A 65 -15.76 3.04 -25.95
C LEU A 65 -16.17 2.84 -24.49
N ARG A 66 -17.14 1.93 -24.24
CA ARG A 66 -17.57 1.55 -22.89
C ARG A 66 -16.39 1.06 -22.06
N ASN A 67 -15.61 0.09 -22.56
CA ASN A 67 -14.46 -0.45 -21.82
C ASN A 67 -13.37 0.60 -21.58
N ALA A 68 -13.13 1.51 -22.54
CA ALA A 68 -12.23 2.62 -22.34
C ALA A 68 -12.72 3.57 -21.25
N LEU A 69 -14.01 3.89 -21.21
CA LEU A 69 -14.61 4.73 -20.16
C LEU A 69 -14.60 4.05 -18.78
N PHE A 70 -14.90 2.75 -18.71
CA PHE A 70 -14.83 1.97 -17.46
C PHE A 70 -13.39 1.86 -16.93
N LYS A 71 -12.40 1.56 -17.78
CA LYS A 71 -10.98 1.56 -17.39
C LYS A 71 -10.53 2.92 -16.85
N LYS A 72 -11.02 4.02 -17.42
CA LYS A 72 -10.69 5.39 -16.98
C LYS A 72 -11.31 5.75 -15.63
N LYS A 73 -12.60 5.41 -15.43
CA LYS A 73 -13.26 5.57 -14.13
C LYS A 73 -12.53 4.74 -13.06
N LEU A 74 -12.19 3.49 -13.39
CA LEU A 74 -11.47 2.60 -12.49
C LEU A 74 -10.07 3.13 -12.14
N GLN A 75 -9.31 3.66 -13.12
CA GLN A 75 -8.01 4.29 -12.85
C GLN A 75 -8.12 5.47 -11.89
N THR A 76 -9.16 6.30 -12.03
CA THR A 76 -9.38 7.45 -11.13
C THR A 76 -9.72 6.98 -9.72
N ILE A 77 -10.59 5.97 -9.59
CA ILE A 77 -10.96 5.37 -8.30
C ILE A 77 -9.73 4.74 -7.61
N ILE A 78 -8.91 3.99 -8.34
CA ILE A 78 -7.69 3.39 -7.79
C ILE A 78 -6.70 4.48 -7.37
N PHE A 79 -6.55 5.56 -8.16
CA PHE A 79 -5.70 6.69 -7.79
C PHE A 79 -6.14 7.35 -6.48
N THR A 80 -7.44 7.63 -6.34
CA THR A 80 -7.97 8.18 -5.08
C THR A 80 -7.78 7.20 -3.91
N ALA A 81 -7.99 5.90 -4.12
CA ALA A 81 -7.83 4.88 -3.09
C ALA A 81 -6.37 4.77 -2.61
N ILE A 82 -5.39 4.82 -3.52
CA ILE A 82 -3.97 4.77 -3.16
C ILE A 82 -3.55 6.04 -2.42
N LEU A 83 -4.05 7.21 -2.82
CA LEU A 83 -3.77 8.45 -2.10
C LEU A 83 -4.32 8.40 -0.67
N THR A 84 -5.56 7.93 -0.48
CA THR A 84 -6.13 7.75 0.86
C THR A 84 -5.35 6.75 1.69
N LEU A 85 -4.90 5.64 1.08
CA LEU A 85 -4.09 4.63 1.77
C LEU A 85 -2.71 5.19 2.17
N THR A 86 -2.12 6.04 1.34
CA THR A 86 -0.84 6.71 1.64
C THR A 86 -1.00 7.61 2.87
N ILE A 87 -2.06 8.43 2.91
CA ILE A 87 -2.35 9.31 4.05
C ILE A 87 -2.57 8.48 5.32
N ALA A 88 -3.38 7.41 5.23
CA ALA A 88 -3.60 6.51 6.35
C ALA A 88 -2.30 5.86 6.85
N ALA A 89 -1.43 5.41 5.95
CA ALA A 89 -0.12 4.84 6.31
C ALA A 89 0.78 5.86 7.03
N VAL A 90 0.80 7.12 6.59
CA VAL A 90 1.53 8.21 7.26
C VAL A 90 0.96 8.46 8.67
N VAL A 91 -0.36 8.52 8.81
CA VAL A 91 -1.01 8.73 10.12
C VAL A 91 -0.69 7.56 11.05
N ILE A 92 -0.86 6.32 10.60
CA ILE A 92 -0.55 5.12 11.40
C ILE A 92 0.93 5.10 11.79
N ALA A 93 1.85 5.40 10.86
CA ALA A 93 3.26 5.51 11.18
C ALA A 93 3.46 6.54 12.30
N ASN A 94 2.94 7.75 12.19
CA ASN A 94 3.14 8.76 13.23
C ASN A 94 2.53 8.35 14.60
N LEU A 95 1.30 7.81 14.62
CA LEU A 95 0.62 7.40 15.86
C LEU A 95 1.27 6.19 16.56
N THR A 96 2.01 5.36 15.82
CA THR A 96 2.71 4.17 16.36
C THR A 96 4.16 4.44 16.73
N THR A 97 4.63 5.67 16.59
CA THR A 97 6.02 6.01 16.92
C THR A 97 6.28 5.77 18.41
N PRO A 98 7.34 4.99 18.76
CA PRO A 98 7.72 4.79 20.14
C PRO A 98 8.12 6.11 20.79
N ASP A 99 7.48 6.42 21.92
CA ASP A 99 7.86 7.51 22.81
C ASP A 99 8.59 6.91 24.01
N TYR A 100 9.92 7.00 24.01
CA TYR A 100 10.76 6.31 24.99
C TYR A 100 10.64 6.97 26.36
N ILE A 101 10.34 6.17 27.38
CA ILE A 101 10.09 6.67 28.73
C ILE A 101 11.43 6.70 29.48
N PRO A 102 11.84 7.84 30.06
CA PRO A 102 13.03 7.90 30.91
C PRO A 102 12.81 7.05 32.17
N TYR A 103 13.90 6.55 32.76
CA TYR A 103 13.77 5.71 33.95
C TYR A 103 13.10 6.47 35.10
N SER A 104 12.14 5.80 35.73
CA SER A 104 11.67 6.10 37.08
C SER A 104 11.37 4.79 37.79
N ARG A 105 11.40 4.79 39.14
CA ARG A 105 11.14 3.57 39.92
C ARG A 105 9.76 2.96 39.66
N ASP A 106 8.80 3.77 39.22
CA ASP A 106 7.44 3.31 38.94
C ASP A 106 7.32 2.67 37.54
N VAL A 107 8.19 3.03 36.60
CA VAL A 107 8.14 2.58 35.19
C VAL A 107 8.59 1.13 35.03
N ALA A 108 9.67 0.74 35.71
CA ALA A 108 10.22 -0.61 35.68
C ALA A 108 10.79 -0.99 37.05
N ALA A 109 10.03 -1.80 37.79
CA ALA A 109 10.42 -2.30 39.11
C ALA A 109 10.97 -3.72 39.00
N VAL A 110 12.17 -3.95 39.51
CA VAL A 110 12.77 -5.29 39.55
C VAL A 110 12.50 -5.93 40.90
N LYS A 111 11.94 -7.13 40.91
CA LYS A 111 11.69 -7.94 42.11
C LYS A 111 12.37 -9.29 41.97
N GLU A 112 13.15 -9.65 42.97
CA GLU A 112 13.68 -11.00 43.12
C GLU A 112 12.72 -11.84 43.96
N LYS A 113 12.33 -13.01 43.45
CA LYS A 113 11.52 -13.98 44.17
C LYS A 113 12.41 -14.88 45.04
N SER A 114 11.80 -15.54 46.02
CA SER A 114 12.50 -16.45 46.93
C SER A 114 13.14 -17.67 46.25
N ASP A 115 12.74 -17.97 45.01
CA ASP A 115 13.30 -19.03 44.17
C ASP A 115 14.52 -18.58 43.33
N GLY A 116 14.97 -17.32 43.49
CA GLY A 116 16.06 -16.73 42.71
C GLY A 116 15.63 -16.21 41.33
N THR A 117 14.33 -16.23 41.01
CA THR A 117 13.80 -15.66 39.77
C THR A 117 13.73 -14.15 39.87
N VAL A 118 14.28 -13.45 38.87
CA VAL A 118 14.24 -11.99 38.78
C VAL A 118 13.14 -11.57 37.80
N LEU A 119 12.14 -10.87 38.32
CA LEU A 119 10.97 -10.38 37.58
C LEU A 119 11.07 -8.86 37.39
N VAL A 120 10.75 -8.38 36.19
CA VAL A 120 10.55 -6.95 35.92
C VAL A 120 9.06 -6.69 35.78
N GLU A 121 8.54 -5.84 36.65
CA GLU A 121 7.19 -5.32 36.61
C GLU A 121 7.18 -3.96 35.92
N PHE A 122 6.33 -3.81 34.92
CA PHE A 122 6.19 -2.57 34.16
C PHE A 122 4.95 -1.80 34.59
N GLN A 123 5.01 -0.48 34.52
CA GLN A 123 3.83 0.37 34.71
C GLN A 123 2.80 0.16 33.60
N GLU A 124 1.53 0.43 33.90
CA GLU A 124 0.43 0.36 32.93
C GLU A 124 0.64 1.24 31.68
N ASP A 125 1.40 2.32 31.80
CA ASP A 125 1.61 3.28 30.71
C ASP A 125 2.72 2.85 29.72
N VAL A 126 3.40 1.72 30.01
CA VAL A 126 4.38 1.10 29.12
C VAL A 126 3.67 0.26 28.06
N SER A 127 3.90 0.56 26.78
CA SER A 127 3.32 -0.18 25.65
C SER A 127 4.24 -1.26 25.10
N GLY A 128 5.53 -1.18 25.39
CA GLY A 128 6.52 -2.12 24.90
C GLY A 128 7.89 -1.89 25.53
N TYR A 129 8.75 -2.90 25.41
CA TYR A 129 10.11 -2.87 25.92
C TYR A 129 11.06 -3.65 24.99
N ASN A 130 12.35 -3.30 25.04
CA ASN A 130 13.42 -4.13 24.52
C ASN A 130 14.26 -4.61 25.70
N LEU A 131 14.66 -5.88 25.64
CA LEU A 131 15.53 -6.51 26.60
C LEU A 131 16.75 -7.08 25.87
N ASN A 132 17.93 -6.54 26.16
CA ASN A 132 19.19 -7.10 25.68
C ASN A 132 19.89 -7.82 26.83
N ARG A 133 20.47 -8.97 26.54
CA ARG A 133 21.19 -9.81 27.50
C ARG A 133 22.63 -9.99 27.04
N TYR A 134 23.58 -9.73 27.92
CA TYR A 134 25.00 -9.94 27.70
C TYR A 134 25.59 -10.74 28.86
N GLU A 135 26.58 -11.57 28.58
CA GLU A 135 27.35 -12.22 29.64
C GLU A 135 28.31 -11.20 30.24
N ALA A 136 28.39 -11.14 31.58
CA ALA A 136 29.32 -10.23 32.25
C ALA A 136 30.77 -10.61 31.90
N GLU A 137 31.66 -9.64 31.73
CA GLU A 137 33.07 -9.89 31.36
C GLU A 137 33.80 -10.80 32.37
N ASP A 138 33.43 -10.67 33.66
CA ASP A 138 33.95 -11.48 34.76
C ASP A 138 33.29 -12.87 34.88
N ARG A 139 32.38 -13.21 33.95
CA ARG A 139 31.56 -14.44 33.95
C ARG A 139 30.78 -14.65 35.24
N SER A 140 30.48 -13.56 35.97
CA SER A 140 29.75 -13.61 37.25
C SER A 140 28.25 -13.90 37.10
N GLY A 141 27.74 -13.85 35.86
CA GLY A 141 26.33 -13.99 35.49
C GLY A 141 26.02 -13.20 34.21
N TYR A 142 24.76 -12.87 34.01
CA TYR A 142 24.27 -12.08 32.88
C TYR A 142 23.86 -10.66 33.30
N GLU A 143 24.17 -9.70 32.43
CA GLU A 143 23.71 -8.32 32.49
C GLU A 143 22.54 -8.11 31.54
N TYR A 144 21.51 -7.45 32.05
CA TYR A 144 20.30 -7.15 31.30
C TYR A 144 20.16 -5.66 31.11
N TYR A 145 19.77 -5.26 29.90
CA TYR A 145 19.57 -3.87 29.56
C TYR A 145 18.17 -3.66 29.00
N ILE A 146 17.43 -2.76 29.63
CA ILE A 146 16.02 -2.54 29.38
C ILE A 146 15.80 -1.13 28.82
N THR A 147 14.99 -1.04 27.77
CA THR A 147 14.36 0.22 27.35
C THR A 147 12.87 0.01 27.30
N THR A 148 12.10 1.01 27.71
CA THR A 148 10.64 0.97 27.58
C THR A 148 10.14 2.17 26.79
N TRP A 149 8.98 2.02 26.14
CA TRP A 149 8.33 3.10 25.43
C TRP A 149 6.82 3.02 25.62
N SER A 150 6.18 4.17 25.46
CA SER A 150 4.75 4.29 25.21
C SER A 150 4.48 4.58 23.74
N ASN A 151 3.21 4.67 23.36
CA ASN A 151 2.79 5.22 22.09
C ASN A 151 1.50 6.03 22.26
N TYR A 152 1.13 6.81 21.23
CA TYR A 152 -0.06 7.67 21.31
C TYR A 152 -1.34 6.91 21.65
N TRP A 153 -1.50 5.71 21.10
CA TRP A 153 -2.67 4.86 21.35
C TRP A 153 -2.77 4.45 22.82
N ASN A 154 -1.67 4.00 23.41
CA ASN A 154 -1.62 3.58 24.81
C ASN A 154 -1.90 4.74 25.76
N ARG A 155 -1.33 5.90 25.44
CA ARG A 155 -1.46 7.10 26.26
C ARG A 155 -2.87 7.70 26.22
N ASN A 156 -3.52 7.69 25.06
CA ASN A 156 -4.72 8.51 24.82
C ASN A 156 -5.97 7.74 24.40
N ILE A 157 -5.87 6.48 23.98
CA ILE A 157 -7.01 5.77 23.36
C ILE A 157 -7.32 4.45 24.07
N ILE A 158 -6.38 3.49 24.09
CA ILE A 158 -6.57 2.17 24.71
C ILE A 158 -5.32 1.83 25.51
N LYS A 159 -5.44 1.73 26.83
CA LYS A 159 -4.36 1.21 27.67
C LYS A 159 -4.13 -0.27 27.38
N SER A 160 -2.93 -0.60 26.93
CA SER A 160 -2.40 -1.95 26.82
C SER A 160 -1.40 -2.17 27.96
N THR A 161 -1.77 -2.99 28.94
CA THR A 161 -0.81 -3.44 29.96
C THR A 161 0.05 -4.53 29.36
N ILE A 162 1.36 -4.29 29.26
CA ILE A 162 2.31 -5.35 28.90
C ILE A 162 2.47 -6.34 30.06
N GLN A 163 2.71 -7.61 29.73
CA GLN A 163 2.98 -8.61 30.76
C GLN A 163 4.38 -8.41 31.35
N ASN A 164 4.47 -8.59 32.67
CA ASN A 164 5.74 -8.63 33.39
C ASN A 164 6.66 -9.71 32.81
N THR A 165 7.96 -9.46 32.81
CA THR A 165 8.93 -10.35 32.16
C THR A 165 9.90 -10.94 33.17
N VAL A 166 10.19 -12.23 33.01
CA VAL A 166 11.18 -12.95 33.81
C VAL A 166 12.53 -12.85 33.09
N LEU A 167 13.55 -12.34 33.78
CA LEU A 167 14.87 -12.14 33.18
C LEU A 167 15.65 -13.44 33.06
N ASN A 168 15.54 -14.34 34.03
CA ASN A 168 16.29 -15.59 34.10
C ASN A 168 15.39 -16.84 34.03
N PRO A 169 14.67 -17.06 32.92
CA PRO A 169 13.74 -18.18 32.81
C PRO A 169 14.41 -19.56 32.95
N ASN A 170 15.72 -19.68 32.68
CA ASN A 170 16.46 -20.94 32.83
C ASN A 170 17.25 -21.02 34.14
N GLY A 171 16.99 -20.13 35.10
CA GLY A 171 17.69 -20.09 36.38
C GLY A 171 19.11 -19.53 36.30
N GLU A 172 19.47 -18.84 35.21
CA GLU A 172 20.75 -18.15 35.13
C GLU A 172 20.89 -17.03 36.19
N LYS A 173 22.13 -16.78 36.63
CA LYS A 173 22.42 -15.73 37.61
C LYS A 173 22.35 -14.35 36.94
N VAL A 174 21.54 -13.46 37.52
CA VAL A 174 21.43 -12.06 37.11
C VAL A 174 22.44 -11.23 37.90
N SER A 175 23.45 -10.70 37.22
CA SER A 175 24.50 -9.88 37.85
C SER A 175 24.06 -8.44 38.05
N ALA A 176 23.44 -7.84 37.02
CA ALA A 176 22.99 -6.46 37.03
C ALA A 176 21.86 -6.26 36.01
N VAL A 177 20.98 -5.29 36.29
CA VAL A 177 19.98 -4.81 35.35
C VAL A 177 20.15 -3.30 35.22
N TYR A 178 20.30 -2.84 33.99
CA TYR A 178 20.43 -1.44 33.63
C TYR A 178 19.22 -0.98 32.82
N TYR A 179 18.77 0.23 33.07
CA TYR A 179 17.76 0.91 32.27
C TYR A 179 18.44 1.97 31.41
N TYR A 180 18.24 1.90 30.10
CA TYR A 180 18.83 2.87 29.19
C TYR A 180 17.95 4.10 29.00
N HIS A 181 18.61 5.24 28.91
CA HIS A 181 18.01 6.48 28.43
C HIS A 181 18.24 6.66 26.93
N THR A 182 17.32 7.39 26.28
CA THR A 182 17.39 7.66 24.83
C THR A 182 17.80 9.10 24.49
N ASP A 183 17.95 9.94 25.51
CA ASP A 183 18.42 11.33 25.43
C ASP A 183 19.95 11.45 25.41
N GLY A 184 20.66 10.32 25.48
CA GLY A 184 22.12 10.28 25.54
C GLY A 184 22.67 10.46 26.94
N SER A 185 21.86 10.32 27.98
CA SER A 185 22.36 10.15 29.35
C SER A 185 22.79 8.71 29.62
N ASP A 186 23.64 8.54 30.63
CA ASP A 186 24.11 7.24 31.09
C ASP A 186 22.95 6.32 31.51
N SER A 187 23.16 5.02 31.31
CA SER A 187 22.24 4.01 31.83
C SER A 187 22.18 4.05 33.36
N VAL A 188 20.99 3.81 33.89
CA VAL A 188 20.77 3.75 35.34
C VAL A 188 20.76 2.30 35.78
N LEU A 189 21.55 1.96 36.79
CA LEU A 189 21.45 0.65 37.44
C LEU A 189 20.14 0.57 38.23
N ILE A 190 19.33 -0.46 37.95
CA ILE A 190 18.04 -0.69 38.61
C ILE A 190 18.03 -1.94 39.49
N TYR A 191 19.00 -2.84 39.32
CA TYR A 191 19.17 -4.04 40.16
C TYR A 191 20.61 -4.55 40.08
N GLY A 192 21.11 -5.12 41.18
CA GLY A 192 22.44 -5.75 41.25
C GLY A 192 23.53 -4.80 41.73
N LYS A 193 24.79 -5.09 41.36
CA LYS A 193 25.94 -4.25 41.71
C LYS A 193 26.34 -3.37 40.53
N ASP A 194 26.55 -2.09 40.80
CA ASP A 194 27.07 -1.17 39.80
C ASP A 194 28.50 -1.59 39.43
N ARG A 195 28.75 -1.80 38.15
CA ARG A 195 30.07 -2.15 37.62
C ARG A 195 30.72 -0.98 36.88
N TYR A 196 29.97 0.09 36.61
CA TYR A 196 30.38 1.21 35.77
C TYR A 196 30.37 2.51 36.57
N SER A 197 31.05 2.52 37.73
CA SER A 197 31.05 3.65 38.68
C SER A 197 31.60 4.97 38.14
N ASP A 198 32.38 4.92 37.05
CA ASP A 198 33.05 6.08 36.44
C ASP A 198 32.45 6.50 35.08
N GLY A 199 31.33 5.90 34.67
CA GLY A 199 30.61 6.28 33.45
C GLY A 199 29.73 5.16 32.92
N GLY A 200 28.44 5.43 32.73
CA GLY A 200 27.47 4.42 32.32
C GLY A 200 27.57 4.01 30.84
N VAL A 201 26.71 3.08 30.44
CA VAL A 201 26.66 2.63 29.04
C VAL A 201 25.62 3.46 28.29
N LEU A 202 26.01 4.01 27.13
CA LEU A 202 25.15 4.84 26.28
C LEU A 202 24.53 4.02 25.16
N LEU A 203 23.21 4.20 24.93
CA LEU A 203 22.57 3.75 23.70
C LEU A 203 22.87 4.73 22.57
N LEU A 204 23.77 4.37 21.65
CA LEU A 204 23.95 5.16 20.44
C LEU A 204 22.76 4.97 19.50
N PRO A 205 22.01 6.03 19.15
CA PRO A 205 21.00 5.94 18.11
C PRO A 205 21.65 5.51 16.80
N ARG A 206 20.99 4.64 16.05
CA ARG A 206 21.52 4.21 14.74
C ARG A 206 21.28 5.31 13.71
N LEU A 207 22.35 5.78 13.06
CA LEU A 207 22.28 6.76 11.95
C LEU A 207 21.97 6.11 10.58
N VAL A 208 21.72 4.80 10.53
CA VAL A 208 21.55 3.98 9.32
C VAL A 208 20.55 4.59 8.33
N LEU A 209 19.40 5.09 8.82
CA LEU A 209 18.38 5.69 7.95
C LEU A 209 18.82 7.02 7.32
N GLY A 210 19.68 7.80 8.01
CA GLY A 210 20.26 9.01 7.45
C GLY A 210 21.18 8.70 6.25
N TYR A 211 21.97 7.62 6.35
CA TYR A 211 22.79 7.16 5.22
C TYR A 211 21.94 6.71 4.03
N TYR A 212 20.84 6.01 4.25
CA TYR A 212 19.92 5.63 3.17
C TYR A 212 19.26 6.84 2.51
N LEU A 213 18.89 7.87 3.27
CA LEU A 213 18.39 9.12 2.73
C LEU A 213 19.45 9.81 1.85
N LEU A 214 20.70 9.86 2.31
CA LEU A 214 21.80 10.46 1.55
C LEU A 214 22.05 9.72 0.24
N ILE A 215 22.07 8.39 0.25
CA ILE A 215 22.18 7.56 -0.97
C ILE A 215 21.02 7.85 -1.93
N ALA A 216 19.78 7.93 -1.42
CA ALA A 216 18.63 8.26 -2.24
C ALA A 216 18.75 9.65 -2.88
N LEU A 217 19.19 10.67 -2.13
CA LEU A 217 19.40 12.02 -2.65
C LEU A 217 20.49 12.07 -3.73
N ILE A 218 21.59 11.35 -3.55
CA ILE A 218 22.64 11.21 -4.59
C ILE A 218 22.08 10.57 -5.85
N MET A 219 21.35 9.45 -5.71
CA MET A 219 20.72 8.76 -6.84
C MET A 219 19.71 9.65 -7.56
N PHE A 220 18.94 10.44 -6.81
CA PHE A 220 18.02 11.44 -7.38
C PHE A 220 18.79 12.50 -8.18
N ALA A 221 19.84 13.09 -7.62
CA ALA A 221 20.67 14.09 -8.28
C ALA A 221 21.31 13.55 -9.58
N LEU A 222 21.86 12.33 -9.54
CA LEU A 222 22.43 11.66 -10.72
C LEU A 222 21.39 11.41 -11.80
N SER A 223 20.20 10.92 -11.43
CA SER A 223 19.11 10.70 -12.38
C SER A 223 18.58 12.00 -12.99
N ALA A 224 18.53 13.09 -12.21
CA ALA A 224 18.14 14.41 -12.67
C ALA A 224 19.19 15.01 -13.63
N LEU A 225 20.49 14.87 -13.33
CA LEU A 225 21.58 15.25 -14.21
C LEU A 225 21.47 14.52 -15.56
N LEU A 226 21.28 13.20 -15.54
CA LEU A 226 21.08 12.41 -16.75
C LEU A 226 19.85 12.85 -17.52
N LEU A 227 18.77 13.24 -16.85
CA LEU A 227 17.55 13.74 -17.48
C LEU A 227 17.80 15.07 -18.21
N ILE A 228 18.63 15.95 -17.63
CA ILE A 228 19.06 17.20 -18.27
C ILE A 228 19.97 16.91 -19.46
N LEU A 229 20.95 16.00 -19.34
CA LEU A 229 21.87 15.67 -20.43
C LEU A 229 21.17 14.99 -21.61
N LEU A 230 20.22 14.09 -21.31
CA LEU A 230 19.51 13.29 -22.31
C LEU A 230 18.13 13.87 -22.66
N TYR A 231 17.91 15.18 -22.40
CA TYR A 231 16.61 15.84 -22.56
C TYR A 231 16.02 15.73 -23.96
N ARG A 232 16.87 15.63 -25.00
CA ARG A 232 16.48 15.50 -26.41
C ARG A 232 15.93 14.13 -26.76
N ASN A 233 16.24 13.09 -25.97
CA ASN A 233 15.80 11.73 -26.25
C ASN A 233 14.53 11.39 -25.47
N GLU A 234 13.40 11.37 -26.18
CA GLU A 234 12.07 11.11 -25.60
C GLU A 234 11.99 9.75 -24.86
N LYS A 235 12.67 8.71 -25.35
CA LYS A 235 12.70 7.41 -24.68
C LYS A 235 13.52 7.45 -23.39
N ALA A 236 14.68 8.11 -23.42
CA ALA A 236 15.53 8.26 -22.25
C ALA A 236 14.80 9.08 -21.17
N ARG A 237 14.21 10.22 -21.54
CA ARG A 237 13.42 11.07 -20.65
C ARG A 237 12.28 10.30 -19.98
N TYR A 238 11.55 9.46 -20.73
CA TYR A 238 10.47 8.65 -20.18
C TYR A 238 10.92 7.68 -19.08
N TRP A 239 12.03 6.98 -19.30
CA TRP A 239 12.56 6.03 -18.31
C TRP A 239 13.25 6.73 -17.15
N LEU A 240 14.05 7.77 -17.42
CA LEU A 240 14.76 8.53 -16.40
C LEU A 240 13.79 9.19 -15.41
N LEU A 241 12.67 9.73 -15.88
CA LEU A 241 11.65 10.31 -15.01
C LEU A 241 11.02 9.28 -14.05
N ARG A 242 10.90 8.01 -14.48
CA ARG A 242 10.40 6.92 -13.62
C ARG A 242 11.45 6.43 -12.65
N ILE A 243 12.69 6.30 -13.10
CA ILE A 243 13.83 5.91 -12.26
C ILE A 243 14.08 6.96 -11.18
N ALA A 244 14.05 8.26 -11.54
CA ALA A 244 14.21 9.37 -10.62
C ALA A 244 13.10 9.45 -9.57
N ALA A 245 11.89 8.98 -9.89
CA ALA A 245 10.78 9.00 -8.95
C ALA A 245 10.96 8.01 -7.78
N ILE A 246 11.73 6.92 -7.95
CA ILE A 246 11.98 5.93 -6.89
C ILE A 246 12.71 6.57 -5.69
N PRO A 247 13.91 7.16 -5.84
CA PRO A 247 14.59 7.82 -4.73
C PRO A 247 13.83 9.04 -4.20
N ALA A 248 13.10 9.76 -5.06
CA ALA A 248 12.24 10.87 -4.62
C ALA A 248 11.14 10.40 -3.67
N CYS A 249 10.44 9.31 -4.01
CA CYS A 249 9.40 8.73 -3.15
C CYS A 249 9.98 8.21 -1.83
N TYR A 250 11.18 7.62 -1.85
CA TYR A 250 11.88 7.23 -0.62
C TYR A 250 12.17 8.45 0.27
N ALA A 251 12.72 9.52 -0.30
CA ALA A 251 13.03 10.74 0.45
C ALA A 251 11.76 11.33 1.08
N ILE A 252 10.67 11.45 0.32
CA ILE A 252 9.38 11.93 0.85
C ILE A 252 8.87 11.02 1.97
N GLY A 253 8.93 9.69 1.77
CA GLY A 253 8.54 8.72 2.80
C GLY A 253 9.38 8.87 4.08
N HIS A 254 10.69 9.09 3.95
CA HIS A 254 11.58 9.37 5.08
C HIS A 254 11.12 10.60 5.87
N PHE A 255 10.86 11.72 5.18
CA PHE A 255 10.38 12.94 5.83
C PHE A 255 9.02 12.76 6.48
N CYS A 256 8.10 11.99 5.90
CA CYS A 256 6.79 11.71 6.49
C CYS A 256 6.85 10.90 7.80
N VAL A 257 7.89 10.07 7.99
CA VAL A 257 8.03 9.19 9.16
C VAL A 257 8.97 9.78 10.21
N LYS A 258 10.07 10.40 9.80
CA LYS A 258 11.15 10.86 10.69
C LYS A 258 11.31 12.38 10.73
N GLY A 259 10.73 13.11 9.78
CA GLY A 259 11.01 14.54 9.61
C GLY A 259 12.50 14.78 9.35
N PHE A 260 13.08 15.74 10.05
CA PHE A 260 14.50 16.09 9.97
C PHE A 260 15.40 15.33 10.96
N TYR A 261 14.80 14.54 11.86
CA TYR A 261 15.53 13.78 12.87
C TYR A 261 15.77 12.34 12.40
N SER A 262 16.95 12.08 11.86
CA SER A 262 17.35 10.74 11.39
C SER A 262 17.70 9.69 12.46
N PRO A 263 18.07 10.03 13.71
CA PRO A 263 18.35 9.04 14.74
C PRO A 263 17.17 8.09 14.95
N THR A 264 17.42 6.78 14.99
CA THR A 264 16.42 5.78 15.31
C THR A 264 16.92 4.79 16.34
N CYS A 265 16.03 4.41 17.25
CA CYS A 265 16.21 3.30 18.18
C CYS A 265 15.56 2.01 17.63
N ASN A 266 14.63 2.10 16.67
CA ASN A 266 13.99 0.96 16.03
C ASN A 266 14.06 1.04 14.49
N THR A 267 15.20 0.61 13.95
CA THR A 267 15.50 0.68 12.51
C THR A 267 14.53 -0.10 11.65
N VAL A 268 14.09 -1.29 12.09
CA VAL A 268 13.24 -2.17 11.28
C VAL A 268 11.87 -1.55 11.08
N ARG A 269 11.25 -1.05 12.16
CA ARG A 269 9.93 -0.42 12.10
C ARG A 269 9.96 0.85 11.24
N ASP A 270 10.93 1.73 11.47
CA ASP A 270 11.06 2.98 10.72
C ASP A 270 11.30 2.72 9.23
N LEU A 271 12.16 1.74 8.90
CA LEU A 271 12.45 1.37 7.52
C LEU A 271 11.22 0.77 6.80
N ILE A 272 10.47 -0.12 7.45
CA ILE A 272 9.25 -0.70 6.88
C ILE A 272 8.24 0.41 6.59
N ALA A 273 7.99 1.31 7.54
CA ALA A 273 7.05 2.41 7.36
C ALA A 273 7.44 3.31 6.16
N ILE A 274 8.73 3.67 6.06
CA ILE A 274 9.25 4.49 4.96
C ILE A 274 9.08 3.78 3.62
N ILE A 275 9.46 2.50 3.52
CA ILE A 275 9.35 1.72 2.28
C ILE A 275 7.88 1.58 1.86
N THR A 276 6.96 1.32 2.80
CA THR A 276 5.53 1.22 2.51
C THR A 276 4.99 2.54 1.96
N ILE A 277 5.28 3.68 2.60
CA ILE A 277 4.83 4.99 2.12
C ILE A 277 5.46 5.32 0.76
N ALA A 278 6.76 5.08 0.60
CA ALA A 278 7.47 5.31 -0.66
C ALA A 278 6.89 4.48 -1.82
N PHE A 279 6.54 3.22 -1.56
CA PHE A 279 5.91 2.34 -2.55
C PHE A 279 4.54 2.86 -2.98
N LEU A 280 3.69 3.28 -2.02
CA LEU A 280 2.38 3.84 -2.31
C LEU A 280 2.49 5.16 -3.11
N LEU A 281 3.41 6.04 -2.72
CA LEU A 281 3.72 7.28 -3.44
C LEU A 281 4.19 7.00 -4.88
N TYR A 282 5.02 5.98 -5.07
CA TYR A 282 5.51 5.61 -6.40
C TYR A 282 4.37 5.11 -7.30
N ILE A 283 3.46 4.27 -6.78
CA ILE A 283 2.29 3.83 -7.55
C ILE A 283 1.37 5.03 -7.88
N ALA A 284 1.14 5.91 -6.90
CA ALA A 284 0.36 7.13 -7.12
C ALA A 284 1.00 7.98 -8.22
N PHE A 285 2.33 8.16 -8.21
CA PHE A 285 3.07 8.86 -9.24
C PHE A 285 2.90 8.22 -10.63
N LEU A 286 3.05 6.89 -10.75
CA LEU A 286 2.87 6.20 -12.03
C LEU A 286 1.45 6.40 -12.59
N MET A 287 0.43 6.38 -11.74
CA MET A 287 -0.95 6.66 -12.15
C MET A 287 -1.18 8.14 -12.48
N ALA A 288 -0.56 9.06 -11.75
CA ALA A 288 -0.63 10.49 -12.06
C ALA A 288 -0.04 10.77 -13.46
N VAL A 289 1.08 10.13 -13.81
CA VAL A 289 1.69 10.27 -15.15
C VAL A 289 0.77 9.74 -16.25
N THR A 290 0.06 8.64 -16.04
CA THR A 290 -0.88 8.11 -17.05
C THR A 290 -2.12 8.99 -17.19
N LEU A 291 -2.67 9.47 -16.08
CA LEU A 291 -3.80 10.41 -16.05
C LEU A 291 -3.43 11.74 -16.72
N PHE A 292 -2.25 12.29 -16.44
CA PHE A 292 -1.79 13.55 -17.04
C PHE A 292 -1.66 13.46 -18.56
N LYS A 293 -1.05 12.37 -19.06
CA LYS A 293 -0.99 12.12 -20.51
C LYS A 293 -2.37 12.03 -21.14
N TYR A 294 -3.32 11.40 -20.45
CA TYR A 294 -4.70 11.29 -20.90
C TYR A 294 -5.40 12.66 -20.98
N TYR A 295 -5.35 13.47 -19.92
CA TYR A 295 -5.98 14.79 -19.92
C TYR A 295 -5.36 15.73 -20.96
N LYS A 296 -4.03 15.67 -21.15
CA LYS A 296 -3.34 16.43 -22.20
C LYS A 296 -3.82 16.03 -23.61
N GLN A 297 -4.02 14.75 -23.88
CA GLN A 297 -4.56 14.28 -25.17
C GLN A 297 -6.02 14.69 -25.38
N LYS A 298 -6.82 14.77 -24.30
CA LYS A 298 -8.22 15.21 -24.38
C LYS A 298 -8.31 16.72 -24.66
N ALA A 299 -7.51 17.53 -23.96
CA ALA A 299 -7.48 18.97 -24.13
C ALA A 299 -6.99 19.41 -25.53
N GLY A 300 -6.09 18.64 -26.16
CA GLY A 300 -5.67 18.91 -27.54
C GLY A 300 -6.62 18.42 -28.63
N ARG A 301 -7.77 17.81 -28.27
CA ARG A 301 -8.80 17.33 -29.21
C ARG A 301 -10.13 18.10 -29.09
N ALA A 302 -10.27 18.92 -28.05
CA ALA A 302 -11.41 19.82 -27.83
C ALA A 302 -11.06 21.19 -28.44
#